data_AF-A0AAD8ZV14-F1
#
_entry.id   AF-A0AAD8ZV14-F1
#
_cell.length_a   1.000
_cell.length_b   1.000
_cell.length_c   1.000
_cell.angle_alpha   90.00
_cell.angle_beta   90.00
_cell.angle_gamma   90.00
#
_symmetry.space_group_name_H-M   'P 1'
#
loop_
_entity.id
_entity.type
_entity.pdbx_description
1 polymer ?
#
loop_
_entity_poly.entity_id
_entity_poly.type
_entity_poly.pdbx_seq_one_letter_code
_entity_poly.pdbx_strand_id
1 'polypeptide(L)'
;MWQSDKEPFVEAITSPVAHRTRSHATIKPSAEPEVGYAPQFPTVEVSGPEGVIMVHHHWTADDVMKAADGLSKPGDIGGQRFGQELMAFVQSCRPTQAELRQLLMIRLGPQYNRIDRNWVDGDVRLHLPEWNAPPQGQPDLNGPYREMIRGLIKRVETPYPTTINIDMIASCKQKDDEPVADFLIRLTCVHNDHCGIYTPATRKWSWQGTWSRKRQRKRKRREN
;
A
#
# COMPACT_ATOMS: atom_id res chain seq x y z
N MET A 1 37.59 -10.44 -69.48
CA MET A 1 37.87 -11.83 -69.88
C MET A 1 37.13 -12.74 -68.88
N TRP A 2 36.01 -13.34 -69.31
CA TRP A 2 35.21 -14.47 -68.75
C TRP A 2 34.55 -14.31 -67.36
N GLN A 3 33.23 -14.05 -67.25
CA GLN A 3 32.04 -14.96 -67.25
C GLN A 3 31.97 -15.91 -66.02
N SER A 4 31.05 -15.72 -65.06
CA SER A 4 29.60 -16.07 -64.99
C SER A 4 29.31 -17.56 -64.73
N ASP A 5 28.58 -17.85 -63.64
CA ASP A 5 27.42 -18.77 -63.51
C ASP A 5 27.09 -18.94 -62.00
N LYS A 6 25.97 -18.45 -61.44
CA LYS A 6 24.55 -18.90 -61.48
C LYS A 6 24.26 -20.22 -60.72
N GLU A 7 23.65 -20.03 -59.53
CA GLU A 7 22.60 -20.77 -58.77
C GLU A 7 21.95 -22.05 -59.35
N PRO A 8 21.40 -23.02 -58.54
CA PRO A 8 20.13 -22.79 -57.78
C PRO A 8 19.83 -23.63 -56.49
N PHE A 9 18.77 -23.18 -55.77
CA PHE A 9 17.58 -23.88 -55.18
C PHE A 9 17.74 -25.37 -54.74
N VAL A 10 17.19 -25.88 -53.62
CA VAL A 10 15.76 -26.21 -53.35
C VAL A 10 15.47 -26.43 -51.84
N GLU A 11 14.19 -26.31 -51.52
CA GLU A 11 13.40 -26.29 -50.27
C GLU A 11 13.45 -27.50 -49.31
N ALA A 12 12.82 -27.22 -48.16
CA ALA A 12 12.48 -28.03 -46.99
C ALA A 12 11.85 -29.42 -47.23
N ILE A 13 12.00 -30.33 -46.25
CA ILE A 13 10.99 -31.32 -45.82
C ILE A 13 11.22 -31.67 -44.33
N THR A 14 10.10 -31.85 -43.65
CA THR A 14 9.79 -32.05 -42.23
C THR A 14 9.95 -33.49 -41.70
N SER A 15 10.26 -33.61 -40.38
CA SER A 15 9.86 -34.69 -39.43
C SER A 15 10.40 -36.14 -39.63
N PRO A 16 10.36 -37.07 -38.63
CA PRO A 16 9.50 -37.10 -37.44
C PRO A 16 10.12 -37.43 -36.07
N VAL A 17 9.30 -37.15 -35.06
CA VAL A 17 9.30 -37.68 -33.68
C VAL A 17 9.30 -39.22 -33.66
N ALA A 18 10.07 -39.82 -32.74
CA ALA A 18 9.77 -41.15 -32.22
C ALA A 18 10.09 -41.22 -30.72
N HIS A 19 9.07 -41.63 -29.98
CA HIS A 19 8.98 -41.75 -28.54
C HIS A 19 9.81 -42.93 -28.03
N ARG A 20 10.37 -42.82 -26.80
CA ARG A 20 10.57 -43.99 -25.96
C ARG A 20 10.23 -43.70 -24.51
N THR A 21 9.13 -44.31 -24.11
CA THR A 21 8.60 -44.47 -22.77
C THR A 21 9.58 -45.21 -21.85
N ARG A 22 9.69 -44.75 -20.61
CA ARG A 22 10.02 -45.60 -19.46
C ARG A 22 9.17 -45.16 -18.27
N SER A 23 8.22 -46.00 -17.89
CA SER A 23 7.35 -45.81 -16.74
C SER A 23 7.79 -46.70 -15.57
N HIS A 24 7.40 -46.21 -14.37
CA HIS A 24 7.32 -46.85 -13.05
C HIS A 24 8.56 -46.83 -12.14
N ALA A 25 8.52 -45.93 -11.17
CA ALA A 25 8.18 -46.33 -9.80
C ALA A 25 7.41 -45.19 -9.10
N THR A 26 6.16 -45.47 -8.75
CA THR A 26 5.31 -44.63 -7.89
C THR A 26 5.80 -44.75 -6.46
N ILE A 27 6.40 -43.70 -5.92
CA ILE A 27 6.50 -43.51 -4.48
C ILE A 27 5.40 -42.51 -4.14
N LYS A 28 4.32 -42.98 -3.50
CA LYS A 28 3.37 -42.12 -2.80
C LYS A 28 4.12 -41.48 -1.63
N PRO A 29 4.25 -40.14 -1.53
CA PRO A 29 4.42 -39.53 -0.24
C PRO A 29 3.09 -39.69 0.50
N SER A 30 3.18 -40.29 1.67
CA SER A 30 2.12 -40.34 2.67
C SER A 30 1.54 -38.95 2.89
N ALA A 31 0.22 -38.84 3.00
CA ALA A 31 -0.46 -37.60 3.32
C ALA A 31 0.07 -37.05 4.66
N GLU A 32 0.96 -36.06 4.57
CA GLU A 32 1.24 -35.16 5.67
C GLU A 32 0.03 -34.26 5.85
N PRO A 33 -0.38 -33.95 7.10
CA PRO A 33 -1.52 -33.08 7.32
C PRO A 33 -1.23 -31.73 6.67
N GLU A 34 -2.15 -31.29 5.81
CA GLU A 34 -2.20 -29.93 5.27
C GLU A 34 -2.15 -28.94 6.45
N VAL A 35 -0.94 -28.51 6.82
CA VAL A 35 -0.73 -27.40 7.72
C VAL A 35 -1.22 -26.20 6.94
N GLY A 36 -2.45 -25.77 7.22
CA GLY A 36 -3.01 -24.56 6.64
C GLY A 36 -1.96 -23.46 6.70
N TYR A 37 -1.54 -23.00 5.51
CA TYR A 37 -0.50 -21.99 5.35
C TYR A 37 -1.09 -20.66 5.83
N ALA A 38 -1.13 -20.48 7.15
CA ALA A 38 -1.38 -19.20 7.76
C ALA A 38 -0.31 -18.26 7.20
N PRO A 39 -0.67 -17.08 6.66
CA PRO A 39 0.31 -16.10 6.24
C PRO A 39 1.25 -15.86 7.43
N GLN A 40 2.52 -16.29 7.31
CA GLN A 40 3.50 -15.99 8.34
C GLN A 40 3.75 -14.49 8.26
N PHE A 41 3.28 -13.77 9.27
CA PHE A 41 3.61 -12.36 9.37
C PHE A 41 5.13 -12.24 9.52
N PRO A 42 5.77 -11.37 8.73
CA PRO A 42 7.18 -11.53 8.44
C PRO A 42 8.12 -11.11 9.57
N THR A 43 7.62 -10.41 10.58
CA THR A 43 8.41 -10.07 11.77
C THR A 43 7.65 -10.52 13.00
N VAL A 44 8.28 -11.41 13.78
CA VAL A 44 7.68 -12.05 14.97
C VAL A 44 8.42 -11.61 16.22
N GLU A 45 7.66 -11.22 17.23
CA GLU A 45 8.16 -10.99 18.59
C GLU A 45 8.29 -12.32 19.30
N VAL A 46 9.50 -12.65 19.79
CA VAL A 46 9.73 -13.86 20.57
C VAL A 46 10.43 -13.51 21.89
N SER A 47 10.16 -14.30 22.94
CA SER A 47 10.85 -14.16 24.21
C SER A 47 12.29 -14.63 24.09
N GLY A 48 13.23 -13.70 24.20
CA GLY A 48 14.67 -13.96 24.27
C GLY A 48 15.20 -13.93 25.71
N PRO A 49 16.47 -14.34 25.92
CA PRO A 49 17.09 -14.43 27.24
C PRO A 49 17.23 -13.09 27.96
N GLU A 50 17.27 -11.97 27.23
CA GLU A 50 17.37 -10.60 27.79
C GLU A 50 16.08 -9.77 27.62
N GLY A 51 15.02 -10.36 27.07
CA GLY A 51 13.78 -9.66 26.75
C GLY A 51 13.23 -10.04 25.38
N VAL A 52 12.20 -9.31 24.92
CA VAL A 52 11.57 -9.55 23.61
C VAL A 52 12.57 -9.20 22.50
N ILE A 53 12.81 -10.16 21.61
CA ILE A 53 13.64 -9.98 20.42
C ILE A 53 12.78 -10.00 19.16
N MET A 54 13.19 -9.22 18.17
CA MET A 54 12.54 -9.15 16.86
C MET A 54 13.18 -10.17 15.92
N VAL A 55 12.45 -11.23 15.58
CA VAL A 55 12.88 -12.22 14.58
C VAL A 55 12.32 -11.83 13.23
N HIS A 56 13.23 -11.58 12.29
CA HIS A 56 12.90 -11.22 10.91
C HIS A 56 12.90 -12.47 10.04
N HIS A 57 11.74 -12.79 9.47
CA HIS A 57 11.59 -13.77 8.41
C HIS A 57 11.66 -13.05 7.06
N HIS A 58 12.33 -13.67 6.11
CA HIS A 58 12.39 -13.14 4.75
C HIS A 58 11.01 -13.28 4.11
N TRP A 59 10.51 -12.22 3.49
CA TRP A 59 9.27 -12.29 2.72
C TRP A 59 9.47 -13.21 1.53
N THR A 60 8.52 -14.12 1.31
CA THR A 60 8.44 -14.83 0.03
C THR A 60 7.91 -13.87 -1.04
N ALA A 61 8.12 -14.21 -2.32
CA ALA A 61 7.57 -13.41 -3.42
C ALA A 61 6.04 -13.26 -3.32
N ASP A 62 5.36 -14.32 -2.89
CA ASP A 62 3.91 -14.33 -2.67
C ASP A 62 3.49 -13.38 -1.54
N ASP A 63 4.28 -13.30 -0.45
CA ASP A 63 4.01 -12.37 0.65
C ASP A 63 4.13 -10.93 0.18
N VAL A 64 5.19 -10.61 -0.59
CA VAL A 64 5.38 -9.27 -1.16
C VAL A 64 4.21 -8.91 -2.08
N MET A 65 3.77 -9.84 -2.94
CA MET A 65 2.65 -9.60 -3.85
C MET A 65 1.34 -9.36 -3.10
N LYS A 66 0.99 -10.22 -2.14
CA LYS A 66 -0.22 -10.06 -1.32
C LYS A 66 -0.20 -8.75 -0.54
N ALA A 67 0.95 -8.40 0.05
CA ALA A 67 1.11 -7.16 0.78
C ALA A 67 1.00 -5.93 -0.14
N ALA A 68 1.56 -5.99 -1.35
CA ALA A 68 1.44 -4.93 -2.34
C ALA A 68 -0.02 -4.73 -2.78
N ASP A 69 -0.77 -5.82 -3.00
CA ASP A 69 -2.19 -5.76 -3.39
C ASP A 69 -3.07 -5.12 -2.31
N GLY A 70 -2.69 -5.26 -1.04
CA GLY A 70 -3.41 -4.67 0.10
C GLY A 70 -3.27 -3.16 0.26
N LEU A 71 -2.30 -2.52 -0.40
CA LEU A 71 -2.11 -1.06 -0.35
C LEU A 71 -2.87 -0.37 -1.47
N SER A 72 -3.44 0.82 -1.27
CA SER A 72 -3.99 1.61 -2.39
C SER A 72 -2.87 2.13 -3.31
N LYS A 73 -3.17 2.67 -4.49
CA LYS A 73 -2.17 3.41 -5.29
C LYS A 73 -2.23 4.91 -4.93
N PRO A 74 -1.10 5.59 -4.77
CA PRO A 74 -1.08 7.02 -4.43
C PRO A 74 -1.68 7.91 -5.53
N GLY A 75 -1.75 7.43 -6.78
CA GLY A 75 -2.48 8.11 -7.85
C GLY A 75 -4.00 8.14 -7.67
N ASP A 76 -4.57 7.17 -6.95
CA ASP A 76 -6.01 7.02 -6.76
C ASP A 76 -6.50 7.77 -5.51
N ILE A 77 -5.70 7.73 -4.44
CA ILE A 77 -6.07 8.28 -3.12
C ILE A 77 -5.27 9.52 -2.71
N GLY A 78 -4.28 9.93 -3.52
CA GLY A 78 -3.34 11.00 -3.17
C GLY A 78 -2.22 10.53 -2.23
N GLY A 79 -1.07 11.19 -2.32
CA GLY A 79 0.15 10.82 -1.62
C GLY A 79 0.07 10.93 -0.10
N GLN A 80 -0.71 11.89 0.40
CA GLN A 80 -0.92 12.06 1.85
C GLN A 80 -1.67 10.87 2.47
N ARG A 81 -2.78 10.44 1.85
CA ARG A 81 -3.55 9.28 2.32
C ARG A 81 -2.76 8.00 2.17
N PHE A 82 -2.09 7.83 1.04
CA PHE A 82 -1.19 6.72 0.85
C PHE A 82 -0.07 6.69 1.90
N GLY A 83 0.48 7.85 2.28
CA GLY A 83 1.46 7.96 3.36
C GLY A 83 0.93 7.45 4.71
N GLN A 84 -0.34 7.70 5.01
CA GLN A 84 -1.00 7.19 6.22
C GLN A 84 -1.22 5.68 6.15
N GLU A 85 -1.71 5.16 5.03
CA GLU A 85 -1.85 3.72 4.80
C GLU A 85 -0.49 3.01 4.90
N LEU A 86 0.55 3.58 4.29
CA LEU A 86 1.90 3.06 4.33
C LEU A 86 2.48 3.06 5.75
N MET A 87 2.23 4.11 6.54
CA MET A 87 2.66 4.16 7.94
C MET A 87 1.98 3.06 8.77
N ALA A 88 0.67 2.90 8.62
CA ALA A 88 -0.09 1.87 9.32
C ALA A 88 0.39 0.47 8.94
N PHE A 89 0.60 0.24 7.64
CA PHE A 89 1.15 -1.00 7.11
C PHE A 89 2.54 -1.32 7.68
N VAL A 90 3.43 -0.32 7.73
CA VAL A 90 4.78 -0.50 8.26
C VAL A 90 4.76 -0.80 9.76
N GLN A 91 3.84 -0.20 10.52
CA GLN A 91 3.70 -0.49 11.94
C GLN A 91 3.17 -1.90 12.22
N SER A 92 2.32 -2.45 11.33
CA SER A 92 1.76 -3.80 11.49
C SER A 92 2.69 -4.89 10.94
N CYS A 93 3.19 -4.73 9.72
CA CYS A 93 3.97 -5.77 9.03
C CYS A 93 5.48 -5.66 9.29
N ARG A 94 5.96 -4.48 9.72
CA ARG A 94 7.36 -4.21 10.09
C ARG A 94 8.38 -4.72 9.05
N PRO A 95 8.22 -4.39 7.75
CA PRO A 95 9.13 -4.80 6.70
C PRO A 95 10.55 -4.26 6.92
N THR A 96 11.53 -4.93 6.35
CA THR A 96 12.84 -4.31 6.09
C THR A 96 12.76 -3.27 4.97
N GLN A 97 13.78 -2.42 4.84
CA GLN A 97 13.87 -1.48 3.72
C GLN A 97 13.86 -2.21 2.35
N ALA A 98 14.52 -3.36 2.26
CA ALA A 98 14.59 -4.13 1.01
C ALA A 98 13.20 -4.65 0.59
N GLU A 99 12.44 -5.19 1.54
CA GLU A 99 11.07 -5.66 1.31
C GLU A 99 10.15 -4.50 0.93
N LEU A 100 10.28 -3.36 1.60
CA LEU A 100 9.51 -2.16 1.29
C LEU A 100 9.79 -1.64 -0.13
N ARG A 101 11.05 -1.72 -0.59
CA ARG A 101 11.42 -1.38 -1.97
C ARG A 101 10.73 -2.31 -2.97
N GLN A 102 10.79 -3.61 -2.76
CA GLN A 102 10.15 -4.59 -3.63
C GLN A 102 8.64 -4.41 -3.68
N LEU A 103 8.00 -4.26 -2.51
CA LEU A 103 6.57 -4.01 -2.40
C LEU A 103 6.15 -2.75 -3.16
N LEU A 104 6.88 -1.64 -3.01
CA LEU A 104 6.56 -0.39 -3.70
C LEU A 104 6.83 -0.46 -5.20
N MET A 105 7.86 -1.20 -5.62
CA MET A 105 8.14 -1.45 -7.04
C MET A 105 7.00 -2.22 -7.69
N ILE A 106 6.50 -3.26 -7.03
CA ILE A 106 5.33 -4.03 -7.50
C ILE A 106 4.08 -3.16 -7.52
N ARG A 107 3.82 -2.41 -6.44
CA ARG A 107 2.56 -1.65 -6.30
C ARG A 107 2.48 -0.45 -7.25
N LEU A 108 3.58 0.27 -7.45
CA LEU A 108 3.61 1.49 -8.25
C LEU A 108 4.00 1.24 -9.71
N GLY A 109 4.62 0.10 -10.01
CA GLY A 109 5.14 -0.24 -11.33
C GLY A 109 6.04 0.87 -11.87
N PRO A 110 5.85 1.34 -13.13
CA PRO A 110 6.68 2.40 -13.71
C PRO A 110 6.70 3.72 -12.91
N GLN A 111 5.68 3.99 -12.10
CA GLN A 111 5.61 5.22 -11.31
C GLN A 111 6.50 5.17 -10.06
N TYR A 112 7.10 4.02 -9.74
CA TYR A 112 8.08 3.85 -8.68
C TYR A 112 9.27 4.81 -8.83
N ASN A 113 9.70 5.07 -10.07
CA ASN A 113 10.81 5.99 -10.39
C ASN A 113 10.61 7.41 -9.82
N ARG A 114 9.37 7.83 -9.54
CA ARG A 114 9.09 9.14 -8.93
C ARG A 114 9.57 9.25 -7.48
N ILE A 115 9.70 8.10 -6.80
CA ILE A 115 10.01 8.01 -5.37
C ILE A 115 11.29 7.20 -5.06
N ASP A 116 11.87 6.55 -6.07
CA ASP A 116 13.09 5.75 -5.94
C ASP A 116 14.34 6.61 -5.83
N ARG A 117 14.52 7.21 -4.66
CA ARG A 117 15.69 8.01 -4.29
C ARG A 117 15.84 8.10 -2.78
N ASN A 118 17.03 8.45 -2.32
CA ASN A 118 17.32 8.71 -0.90
C ASN A 118 16.97 7.51 -0.01
N TRP A 119 17.29 6.30 -0.48
CA TRP A 119 17.30 5.09 0.33
C TRP A 119 18.58 5.06 1.16
N VAL A 120 18.51 4.48 2.36
CA VAL A 120 19.65 4.40 3.26
C VAL A 120 20.53 3.22 2.84
N ASP A 121 21.85 3.41 2.85
CA ASP A 121 22.78 2.33 2.54
C ASP A 121 22.79 1.29 3.68
N GLY A 122 22.86 0.03 3.27
CA GLY A 122 22.87 -1.11 4.19
C GLY A 122 21.48 -1.62 4.55
N ASP A 123 21.47 -2.43 5.60
CA ASP A 123 20.29 -3.14 6.07
C ASP A 123 19.57 -2.32 7.14
N VAL A 124 18.41 -1.76 6.78
CA VAL A 124 17.61 -0.93 7.67
C VAL A 124 16.29 -1.64 7.96
N ARG A 125 16.10 -2.00 9.23
CA ARG A 125 14.96 -2.77 9.73
C ARG A 125 14.59 -2.33 11.15
N LEU A 126 13.42 -2.78 11.64
CA LEU A 126 13.01 -2.54 13.02
C LEU A 126 13.79 -3.47 13.97
N HIS A 127 14.43 -2.90 15.00
CA HIS A 127 15.25 -3.64 15.96
C HIS A 127 14.51 -3.95 17.27
N LEU A 128 13.68 -3.01 17.75
CA LEU A 128 12.91 -3.14 18.98
C LEU A 128 11.41 -3.23 18.68
N PRO A 129 10.61 -3.97 19.47
CA PRO A 129 9.15 -4.03 19.31
C PRO A 129 8.47 -2.66 19.44
N GLU A 130 8.97 -1.85 20.38
CA GLU A 130 8.42 -0.51 20.64
C GLU A 130 8.71 0.40 19.45
N TRP A 131 7.62 0.87 18.83
CA TRP A 131 7.73 1.77 17.69
C TRP A 131 8.29 3.12 18.10
N ASN A 132 7.87 3.66 19.25
CA ASN A 132 8.16 5.04 19.61
C ASN A 132 9.62 5.25 20.03
N ALA A 133 10.04 6.52 20.05
CA ALA A 133 11.35 6.86 20.56
C ALA A 133 11.44 6.47 22.05
N PRO A 134 12.57 5.92 22.50
CA PRO A 134 12.73 5.56 23.90
C PRO A 134 12.77 6.83 24.78
N PRO A 135 12.60 6.68 26.10
CA PRO A 135 12.80 7.77 27.04
C PRO A 135 14.18 8.44 26.90
N GLN A 136 14.27 9.71 27.29
CA GLN A 136 15.52 10.47 27.24
C GLN A 136 16.66 9.72 27.95
N GLY A 137 17.82 9.65 27.29
CA GLY A 137 19.01 8.99 27.81
C GLY A 137 19.20 7.53 27.37
N GLN A 138 18.28 6.95 26.60
CA GLN A 138 18.44 5.62 26.00
C GLN A 138 18.77 5.69 24.50
N PRO A 139 19.55 4.72 23.97
CA PRO A 139 19.87 4.66 22.55
C PRO A 139 18.62 4.34 21.72
N ASP A 140 18.38 5.14 20.69
CA ASP A 140 17.25 4.98 19.79
C ASP A 140 17.59 4.06 18.60
N LEU A 141 17.54 2.75 18.85
CA LEU A 141 17.88 1.74 17.84
C LEU A 141 16.91 1.73 16.64
N ASN A 142 15.66 2.14 16.85
CA ASN A 142 14.64 2.22 15.79
C ASN A 142 14.66 3.58 15.05
N GLY A 143 15.47 4.54 15.49
CA GLY A 143 15.56 5.89 14.93
C GLY A 143 15.81 5.90 13.41
N PRO A 144 16.85 5.22 12.90
CA PRO A 144 17.15 5.18 11.47
C PRO A 144 15.99 4.61 10.63
N TYR A 145 15.35 3.54 11.11
CA TYR A 145 14.20 2.94 10.44
C TYR A 145 13.02 3.91 10.38
N ARG A 146 12.68 4.59 11.47
CA ARG A 146 11.59 5.58 11.49
C ARG A 146 11.86 6.78 10.58
N GLU A 147 13.09 7.28 10.55
CA GLU A 147 13.47 8.39 9.66
C GLU A 147 13.39 7.97 8.18
N MET A 148 13.81 6.75 7.86
CA MET A 148 13.67 6.19 6.51
C MET A 148 12.19 6.17 6.06
N ILE A 149 11.28 5.69 6.92
CA ILE A 149 9.83 5.66 6.63
C ILE A 149 9.25 7.07 6.50
N ARG A 150 9.59 8.00 7.39
CA ARG A 150 9.15 9.41 7.31
C ARG A 150 9.65 10.07 6.02
N GLY A 151 10.90 9.83 5.65
CA GLY A 151 11.48 10.30 4.40
C GLY A 151 10.75 9.74 3.18
N LEU A 152 10.44 8.45 3.19
CA LEU A 152 9.68 7.78 2.14
C LEU A 152 8.27 8.37 1.97
N ILE A 153 7.54 8.58 3.07
CA ILE A 153 6.20 9.18 3.03
C ILE A 153 6.25 10.57 2.40
N LYS A 154 7.17 11.43 2.82
CA LYS A 154 7.36 12.76 2.22
C LYS A 154 7.69 12.69 0.73
N ARG A 155 8.48 11.69 0.31
CA ARG A 155 8.80 11.46 -1.11
C ARG A 155 7.58 11.06 -1.92
N VAL A 156 6.60 10.36 -1.33
CA VAL A 156 5.34 10.02 -1.99
C VAL A 156 4.39 11.22 -2.04
N GLU A 157 4.32 12.03 -0.99
CA GLU A 157 3.43 13.21 -0.96
C GLU A 157 3.77 14.24 -2.06
N THR A 158 5.04 14.35 -2.44
CA THR A 158 5.51 15.36 -3.41
C THR A 158 4.95 15.13 -4.83
N PRO A 159 5.10 13.95 -5.46
CA PRO A 159 4.59 13.67 -6.81
C PRO A 159 3.09 13.33 -6.87
N TYR A 160 2.45 13.09 -5.72
CA TYR A 160 1.03 12.73 -5.63
C TYR A 160 0.32 13.72 -4.68
N PRO A 161 0.01 14.95 -5.13
CA PRO A 161 -0.70 15.90 -4.30
C PRO A 161 -2.10 15.37 -3.95
N THR A 162 -2.65 15.84 -2.84
CA THR A 162 -4.05 15.56 -2.49
C THR A 162 -4.95 16.20 -3.54
N THR A 163 -5.58 15.38 -4.39
CA THR A 163 -6.48 15.86 -5.45
C THR A 163 -7.91 15.91 -4.95
N ILE A 164 -8.60 17.03 -5.23
CA ILE A 164 -10.04 17.14 -5.00
C ILE A 164 -10.76 16.41 -6.13
N ASN A 165 -11.63 15.45 -5.80
CA ASN A 165 -12.50 14.80 -6.78
C ASN A 165 -13.94 15.27 -6.58
N ILE A 166 -14.26 16.44 -7.16
CA ILE A 166 -15.57 17.09 -7.03
C ILE A 166 -16.67 16.23 -7.64
N ASP A 167 -16.38 15.48 -8.71
CA ASP A 167 -17.36 14.65 -9.42
C ASP A 167 -17.88 13.51 -8.54
N MET A 168 -17.00 12.89 -7.74
CA MET A 168 -17.40 11.86 -6.76
C MET A 168 -18.29 12.45 -5.66
N ILE A 169 -17.99 13.66 -5.19
CA ILE A 169 -18.83 14.35 -4.19
C ILE A 169 -20.18 14.74 -4.80
N ALA A 170 -20.18 15.30 -6.01
CA ALA A 170 -21.37 15.79 -6.69
C ALA A 170 -22.33 14.66 -7.08
N SER A 171 -21.79 13.49 -7.46
CA SER A 171 -22.54 12.28 -7.81
C SER A 171 -23.13 11.54 -6.60
N CYS A 172 -22.67 11.85 -5.38
CA CYS A 172 -23.24 11.31 -4.16
C CYS A 172 -24.65 11.89 -3.88
N LYS A 173 -25.68 11.27 -4.47
CA LYS A 173 -27.10 11.57 -4.23
C LYS A 173 -27.74 10.56 -3.29
N GLN A 174 -28.76 10.98 -2.56
CA GLN A 174 -29.58 10.08 -1.73
C GLN A 174 -30.29 9.07 -2.65
N LYS A 175 -30.26 7.79 -2.29
CA LYS A 175 -31.01 6.74 -3.03
C LYS A 175 -32.48 6.73 -2.59
N ASP A 176 -33.35 6.17 -3.42
CA ASP A 176 -34.81 6.16 -3.16
C ASP A 176 -35.18 5.48 -1.83
N ASP A 177 -34.49 4.40 -1.48
CA ASP A 177 -34.73 3.64 -0.25
C ASP A 177 -33.73 3.94 0.89
N GLU A 178 -32.91 4.97 0.75
CA GLU A 178 -31.89 5.31 1.76
C GLU A 178 -32.45 6.35 2.75
N PRO A 179 -32.46 6.07 4.07
CA PRO A 179 -32.87 7.06 5.04
C PRO A 179 -31.88 8.23 5.04
N VAL A 180 -32.37 9.44 5.30
CA VAL A 180 -31.57 10.67 5.25
C VAL A 180 -30.32 10.59 6.14
N ALA A 181 -30.42 9.90 7.29
CA ALA A 181 -29.29 9.71 8.21
C ALA A 181 -28.14 8.95 7.55
N ASP A 182 -28.44 7.84 6.87
CA ASP A 182 -27.43 7.01 6.20
C ASP A 182 -26.83 7.73 4.99
N PHE A 183 -27.66 8.48 4.25
CA PHE A 183 -27.17 9.35 3.18
C PHE A 183 -26.16 10.37 3.68
N LEU A 184 -26.44 11.04 4.81
CA LEU A 184 -25.52 12.03 5.37
C LEU A 184 -24.21 11.40 5.85
N ILE A 185 -24.25 10.20 6.42
CA ILE A 185 -23.04 9.45 6.78
C ILE A 185 -22.22 9.17 5.53
N ARG A 186 -22.84 8.59 4.49
CA ARG A 186 -22.16 8.27 3.23
C ARG A 186 -21.61 9.50 2.52
N LEU A 187 -22.39 10.57 2.43
CA LEU A 187 -21.95 11.84 1.84
C LEU A 187 -20.77 12.43 2.62
N THR A 188 -20.77 12.31 3.96
CA THR A 188 -19.65 12.76 4.78
C THR A 188 -18.40 11.94 4.52
N CYS A 189 -18.52 10.62 4.38
CA CYS A 189 -17.41 9.75 3.97
C CYS A 189 -16.87 10.16 2.59
N VAL A 190 -17.73 10.22 1.56
CA VAL A 190 -17.34 10.63 0.20
C VAL A 190 -16.72 12.02 0.18
N HIS A 191 -17.29 12.98 0.92
CA HIS A 191 -16.72 14.31 1.04
C HIS A 191 -15.33 14.26 1.69
N ASN A 192 -15.16 13.58 2.82
CA ASN A 192 -13.85 13.45 3.46
C ASN A 192 -12.85 12.72 2.57
N ASP A 193 -13.34 11.82 1.71
CA ASP A 193 -12.56 11.06 0.74
C ASP A 193 -12.04 11.86 -0.44
N HIS A 194 -12.79 12.89 -0.84
CA HIS A 194 -12.53 13.56 -2.09
C HIS A 194 -12.43 15.08 -1.98
N CYS A 195 -12.65 15.69 -0.81
CA CYS A 195 -12.64 17.15 -0.66
C CYS A 195 -11.23 17.75 -0.60
N GLY A 196 -10.20 16.91 -0.49
CA GLY A 196 -8.80 17.31 -0.35
C GLY A 196 -8.48 18.12 0.90
N ILE A 197 -9.41 18.20 1.86
CA ILE A 197 -9.27 18.91 3.13
C ILE A 197 -9.36 17.88 4.25
N TYR A 198 -8.31 17.78 5.08
CA TYR A 198 -8.38 16.96 6.29
C TYR A 198 -9.38 17.55 7.28
N THR A 199 -10.25 16.71 7.84
CA THR A 199 -11.06 17.12 8.99
C THR A 199 -10.16 17.01 10.24
N PRO A 200 -9.76 18.13 10.88
CA PRO A 200 -8.97 18.04 12.10
C PRO A 200 -9.73 17.23 13.16
N ALA A 201 -9.02 16.33 13.85
CA ALA A 201 -9.57 15.44 14.89
C ALA A 201 -10.36 16.21 15.99
N THR A 202 -10.08 17.51 16.14
CA THR A 202 -10.85 18.43 16.97
C THR A 202 -11.83 19.25 16.13
N ARG A 203 -12.91 18.61 15.70
CA ARG A 203 -14.06 19.35 15.19
C ARG A 203 -15.32 18.78 15.83
N LYS A 204 -15.57 19.23 17.07
CA LYS A 204 -16.92 19.21 17.69
C LYS A 204 -17.84 20.07 16.81
N TRP A 205 -18.28 19.53 15.68
CA TRP A 205 -19.35 20.11 14.88
C TRP A 205 -20.65 19.87 15.64
N SER A 206 -21.10 20.87 16.42
CA SER A 206 -22.51 20.94 16.78
C SER A 206 -23.26 21.53 15.60
N TRP A 207 -24.01 20.68 14.88
CA TRP A 207 -24.89 21.06 13.77
C TRP A 207 -25.95 22.13 14.15
N GLN A 208 -26.14 22.40 15.45
CA GLN A 208 -27.18 23.29 15.97
C GLN A 208 -26.81 24.79 15.97
N GLY A 209 -25.54 25.18 15.73
CA GLY A 209 -25.08 26.55 16.03
C GLY A 209 -25.15 27.59 14.90
N THR A 210 -25.04 27.20 13.64
CA THR A 210 -24.75 28.15 12.54
C THR A 210 -25.93 28.45 11.63
N TRP A 211 -26.90 27.54 11.50
CA TRP A 211 -28.12 27.78 10.72
C TRP A 211 -29.12 28.71 11.42
N SER A 212 -29.19 28.69 12.76
CA SER A 212 -30.10 29.56 13.53
C SER A 212 -29.71 31.04 13.50
N ARG A 213 -28.41 31.37 13.37
CA ARG A 213 -27.94 32.77 13.36
C ARG A 213 -28.27 33.51 12.06
N LYS A 214 -28.34 32.81 10.92
CA LYS A 214 -28.67 33.44 9.62
C LYS A 214 -30.17 33.71 9.46
N ARG A 215 -31.06 32.89 10.05
CA ARG A 215 -32.51 33.16 10.04
C ARG A 215 -32.91 34.29 10.99
N GLN A 216 -32.30 34.41 12.18
CA GLN A 216 -32.63 35.50 13.10
C GLN A 216 -32.20 36.89 12.60
N ARG A 217 -31.08 37.00 11.89
CA ARG A 217 -30.62 38.27 11.30
C ARG A 217 -31.50 38.77 10.14
N LYS A 218 -32.14 37.87 9.38
CA LYS A 218 -33.09 38.26 8.31
C LYS A 218 -34.45 38.71 8.85
N ARG A 219 -34.88 38.23 10.03
CA ARG A 219 -36.15 38.64 10.65
C ARG A 219 -36.05 40.04 11.29
N LYS A 220 -34.94 40.34 11.99
CA LYS A 220 -34.68 41.66 12.60
C LYS A 220 -34.50 42.83 11.62
N ARG A 221 -34.25 42.55 10.33
CA ARG A 221 -34.12 43.57 9.27
C ARG A 221 -35.44 43.87 8.54
N ARG A 222 -36.52 43.16 8.87
CA ARG A 222 -37.86 43.38 8.31
C ARG A 222 -38.83 44.04 9.31
N GLU A 223 -38.37 44.27 10.54
CA GLU A 223 -39.16 44.86 11.63
C GLU A 223 -38.60 46.23 12.10
N ASN A 224 -37.68 46.83 11.33
CA ASN A 224 -37.21 48.21 11.50
C ASN A 224 -37.37 48.97 10.19
#